data_AF-A0A1B7P0X6-F1
#
_entry.id   AF-A0A1B7P0X6-F1
#
_cell.length_a   1.000
_cell.length_b   1.000
_cell.length_c   1.000
_cell.angle_alpha   90.00
_cell.angle_beta   90.00
_cell.angle_gamma   90.00
#
_symmetry.space_group_name_H-M   'P 1'
#
loop_
_entity.id
_entity.type
_entity.pdbx_description
1 polymer ?
#
loop_
_entity_poly.entity_id
_entity_poly.type
_entity_poly.pdbx_seq_one_letter_code
_entity_poly.pdbx_strand_id
1 'polypeptide(L)'
;MAITVGVLALQGAFYEHLKLLHKAAASLSPNEPQKWKFIEVRTAVELESCDALIIPGGESTAISLVAARSQLLEPLRDFVKVRRRPTWGTCAGLILLAESANRTKKGGQELIGGLDVRVNRNHFGRQTESFQAPLNLPFLSQVSQQKDGGSGCSDPSPTFMGVFIRAPVVEKLLPSVDDIQVEEQRREGTIVAPSRHTRDPLARSAMSDHVDVLAKLPGRAARLAGTGVDINAETEAGDIVAVKQGNVFGTSFHPELTDDPRIHAWWLQQVEEAVVKSRASQQ
;
A
#
# COMPACT_ATOMS: atom_id res chain seq x y z
N MET A 1 -8.64 -22.07 -10.00
CA MET A 1 -7.19 -21.84 -10.17
C MET A 1 -6.68 -21.07 -8.97
N ALA A 2 -5.49 -21.39 -8.46
CA ALA A 2 -4.89 -20.65 -7.36
C ALA A 2 -4.73 -19.16 -7.70
N ILE A 3 -4.78 -18.30 -6.70
CA ILE A 3 -4.50 -16.88 -6.80
C ILE A 3 -3.04 -16.68 -6.40
N THR A 4 -2.23 -16.11 -7.28
CA THR A 4 -0.81 -15.85 -7.04
C THR A 4 -0.60 -14.41 -6.58
N VAL A 5 -0.05 -14.23 -5.39
CA VAL A 5 0.29 -12.93 -4.82
C VAL A 5 1.81 -12.82 -4.75
N GLY A 6 2.36 -11.82 -5.45
CA GLY A 6 3.77 -11.49 -5.43
C GLY A 6 4.11 -10.52 -4.30
N VAL A 7 5.31 -10.64 -3.74
CA VAL A 7 5.92 -9.60 -2.90
C VAL A 7 7.22 -9.15 -3.57
N LEU A 8 7.34 -7.86 -3.87
CA LEU A 8 8.52 -7.30 -4.53
C LEU A 8 9.75 -7.49 -3.63
N ALA A 9 10.73 -8.26 -4.09
CA ALA A 9 11.88 -8.72 -3.31
C ALA A 9 13.21 -8.15 -3.83
N LEU A 10 13.19 -6.89 -4.29
CA LEU A 10 14.39 -6.15 -4.71
C LEU A 10 15.17 -5.60 -3.51
N GLN A 11 14.44 -5.12 -2.51
CA GLN A 11 14.94 -4.63 -1.22
C GLN A 11 13.74 -4.54 -0.27
N GLY A 12 13.98 -4.60 1.05
CA GLY A 12 12.95 -4.30 2.05
C GLY A 12 12.45 -5.53 2.82
N ALA A 13 11.36 -5.34 3.57
CA ALA A 13 10.77 -6.33 4.48
C ALA A 13 9.84 -7.34 3.77
N PHE A 14 10.29 -7.91 2.64
CA PHE A 14 9.46 -8.83 1.85
C PHE A 14 9.20 -10.15 2.56
N TYR A 15 10.16 -10.64 3.36
CA TYR A 15 10.04 -11.90 4.09
C TYR A 15 8.95 -11.84 5.17
N GLU A 16 8.88 -10.73 5.91
CA GLU A 16 7.87 -10.46 6.94
C GLU A 16 6.47 -10.43 6.33
N HIS A 17 6.34 -9.80 5.15
CA HIS A 17 5.09 -9.82 4.39
C HIS A 17 4.67 -11.24 4.00
N LEU A 18 5.59 -12.07 3.46
CA LEU A 18 5.29 -13.46 3.12
C LEU A 18 4.84 -14.27 4.34
N LYS A 19 5.50 -14.10 5.49
CA LYS A 19 5.11 -14.77 6.75
C LYS A 19 3.69 -14.42 7.16
N LEU A 20 3.30 -13.14 7.13
CA LEU A 20 1.94 -12.72 7.48
C LEU A 20 0.91 -13.12 6.43
N LEU A 21 1.27 -13.15 5.14
CA LEU A 21 0.41 -13.68 4.07
C LEU A 21 0.07 -15.15 4.29
N HIS A 22 1.04 -15.98 4.68
CA HIS A 22 0.77 -17.38 5.02
C HIS A 22 -0.15 -17.51 6.25
N LYS A 23 0.08 -16.71 7.30
CA LYS A 23 -0.82 -16.68 8.48
C LYS A 23 -2.24 -16.23 8.10
N ALA A 24 -2.36 -15.24 7.23
CA ALA A 24 -3.64 -14.72 6.74
C ALA A 24 -4.38 -15.73 5.86
N ALA A 25 -3.70 -16.38 4.92
CA ALA A 25 -4.31 -17.41 4.08
C ALA A 25 -4.81 -18.61 4.91
N ALA A 26 -4.03 -19.05 5.90
CA ALA A 26 -4.43 -20.12 6.80
C ALA A 26 -5.67 -19.76 7.64
N SER A 27 -5.87 -18.47 7.96
CA SER A 27 -7.03 -18.01 8.72
C SER A 27 -8.28 -17.85 7.86
N LEU A 28 -8.14 -17.52 6.57
CA LEU A 28 -9.23 -17.30 5.62
C LEU A 28 -9.75 -18.59 4.96
N SER A 29 -8.87 -19.54 4.65
CA SER A 29 -9.23 -20.73 3.88
C SER A 29 -8.52 -21.97 4.41
N PRO A 30 -8.81 -22.38 5.67
CA PRO A 30 -8.12 -23.50 6.33
C PRO A 30 -8.27 -24.83 5.58
N ASN A 31 -9.37 -25.00 4.83
CA ASN A 31 -9.67 -26.22 4.08
C ASN A 31 -9.19 -26.17 2.61
N GLU A 32 -8.61 -25.05 2.16
CA GLU A 32 -8.14 -24.88 0.78
C GLU A 32 -6.69 -24.35 0.74
N PRO A 33 -5.70 -25.15 1.20
CA PRO A 33 -4.31 -24.69 1.31
C PRO A 33 -3.69 -24.35 -0.06
N GLN A 34 -4.26 -24.86 -1.15
CA GLN A 34 -3.79 -24.61 -2.53
C GLN A 34 -4.44 -23.39 -3.18
N LYS A 35 -5.35 -22.69 -2.48
CA LYS A 35 -6.04 -21.49 -3.01
C LYS A 35 -5.07 -20.34 -3.24
N TRP A 36 -4.09 -20.17 -2.35
CA TRP A 36 -3.15 -19.05 -2.34
C TRP A 36 -1.74 -19.52 -2.65
N LYS A 37 -1.08 -18.85 -3.60
CA LYS A 37 0.33 -19.01 -3.88
C LYS A 37 1.04 -17.69 -3.60
N PHE A 38 2.11 -17.72 -2.81
CA PHE A 38 2.92 -16.56 -2.50
C PHE A 38 4.31 -16.70 -3.12
N ILE A 39 4.76 -15.68 -3.86
CA ILE A 39 6.08 -15.70 -4.49
C ILE A 39 6.84 -14.40 -4.26
N GLU A 40 8.17 -14.50 -4.27
CA GLU A 40 9.04 -13.33 -4.35
C GLU A 40 9.13 -12.87 -5.81
N VAL A 41 9.04 -11.56 -6.02
CA VAL A 41 9.11 -10.96 -7.35
C VAL A 41 10.41 -10.16 -7.46
N ARG A 42 11.30 -10.61 -8.34
CA ARG A 42 12.57 -9.94 -8.69
C ARG A 42 12.68 -9.65 -10.18
N THR A 43 11.85 -10.30 -10.99
CA THR A 43 11.89 -10.25 -12.46
C THR A 43 10.50 -9.96 -13.05
N ALA A 44 10.48 -9.53 -14.31
CA ALA A 44 9.24 -9.25 -15.03
C ALA A 44 8.40 -10.53 -15.26
N VAL A 45 9.07 -11.67 -15.43
CA VAL A 45 8.40 -12.97 -15.64
C VAL A 45 7.65 -13.40 -14.38
N GLU A 46 8.26 -13.25 -13.21
CA GLU A 46 7.61 -13.52 -11.92
C GLU A 46 6.43 -12.56 -11.70
N LEU A 47 6.62 -11.27 -12.00
CA LEU A 47 5.55 -10.27 -11.89
C LEU A 47 4.34 -10.62 -12.78
N GLU A 48 4.59 -11.07 -14.01
CA GLU A 48 3.51 -11.43 -14.95
C GLU A 48 2.64 -12.58 -14.44
N SER A 49 3.25 -13.52 -13.71
CA SER A 49 2.56 -14.67 -13.12
C SER A 49 1.67 -14.32 -11.91
N CYS A 50 1.76 -13.10 -11.40
CA CYS A 50 1.07 -12.66 -10.19
C CYS A 50 -0.30 -12.05 -10.50
N ASP A 51 -1.37 -12.51 -9.83
CA ASP A 51 -2.67 -11.84 -9.85
C ASP A 51 -2.67 -10.53 -9.03
N ALA A 52 -1.81 -10.44 -8.00
CA ALA A 52 -1.69 -9.27 -7.13
C ALA A 52 -0.23 -9.05 -6.65
N LEU A 53 0.08 -7.84 -6.17
CA LEU A 53 1.44 -7.47 -5.76
C LEU A 53 1.47 -6.68 -4.44
N ILE A 54 2.40 -7.01 -3.56
CA ILE A 54 2.81 -6.16 -2.44
C ILE A 54 4.17 -5.51 -2.77
N ILE A 55 4.26 -4.20 -2.59
CA ILE A 55 5.50 -3.42 -2.60
C ILE A 55 5.84 -3.10 -1.15
N PRO A 56 6.85 -3.77 -0.55
CA PRO A 56 7.09 -3.71 0.88
C PRO A 56 7.74 -2.39 1.31
N GLY A 57 7.81 -2.20 2.64
CA GLY A 57 8.60 -1.18 3.27
C GLY A 57 10.11 -1.39 3.07
N GLY A 58 10.89 -0.32 3.16
CA GLY A 58 12.32 -0.35 2.87
C GLY A 58 12.86 1.06 2.58
N GLU A 59 13.80 1.17 1.65
CA GLU A 59 14.29 2.44 1.15
C GLU A 59 13.81 2.65 -0.29
N SER A 60 12.88 3.61 -0.47
CA SER A 60 12.19 3.83 -1.74
C SER A 60 13.14 4.17 -2.89
N THR A 61 14.25 4.87 -2.62
CA THR A 61 15.24 5.24 -3.64
C THR A 61 15.96 3.98 -4.15
N ALA A 62 16.38 3.10 -3.25
CA ALA A 62 17.04 1.84 -3.57
C ALA A 62 16.11 0.91 -4.33
N ILE A 63 14.86 0.74 -3.88
CA ILE A 63 13.86 -0.07 -4.60
C ILE A 63 13.68 0.45 -6.03
N SER A 64 13.51 1.78 -6.20
CA SER A 64 13.35 2.41 -7.50
C SER A 64 14.57 2.24 -8.40
N LEU A 65 15.78 2.47 -7.88
CA LEU A 65 17.03 2.32 -8.64
C LEU A 65 17.29 0.87 -9.06
N VAL A 66 17.04 -0.09 -8.18
CA VAL A 66 17.17 -1.51 -8.52
C VAL A 66 16.11 -1.89 -9.55
N ALA A 67 14.86 -1.46 -9.39
CA ALA A 67 13.80 -1.72 -10.37
C ALA A 67 14.12 -1.14 -11.75
N ALA A 68 14.68 0.08 -11.82
CA ALA A 68 15.10 0.69 -13.08
C ALA A 68 16.26 -0.09 -13.73
N ARG A 69 17.30 -0.44 -12.96
CA ARG A 69 18.46 -1.20 -13.44
C ARG A 69 18.09 -2.61 -13.90
N SER A 70 17.10 -3.22 -13.27
CA SER A 70 16.57 -4.54 -13.62
C SER A 70 15.44 -4.49 -14.66
N GLN A 71 15.18 -3.33 -15.28
CA GLN A 71 14.12 -3.12 -16.27
C GLN A 71 12.71 -3.52 -15.79
N LEU A 72 12.49 -3.50 -14.47
CA LEU A 72 11.23 -3.89 -13.83
C LEU A 72 10.27 -2.71 -13.63
N LEU A 73 10.77 -1.48 -13.73
CA LEU A 73 9.97 -0.28 -13.46
C LEU A 73 8.78 -0.12 -14.42
N GLU A 74 8.98 -0.33 -15.73
CA GLU A 74 7.88 -0.27 -16.70
C GLU A 74 6.88 -1.42 -16.57
N PRO A 75 7.30 -2.68 -16.36
CA PRO A 75 6.38 -3.76 -15.98
C PRO A 75 5.55 -3.45 -14.73
N LEU A 76 6.14 -2.82 -13.70
CA LEU A 76 5.41 -2.42 -12.49
C LEU A 76 4.37 -1.34 -12.80
N ARG A 77 4.74 -0.31 -13.57
CA ARG A 77 3.81 0.73 -14.02
C ARG A 77 2.66 0.14 -14.83
N ASP A 78 2.94 -0.81 -15.71
CA ASP A 78 1.90 -1.52 -16.45
C ASP A 78 0.97 -2.31 -15.53
N PHE A 79 1.52 -3.10 -14.61
CA PHE A 79 0.77 -3.90 -13.65
C PHE A 79 -0.21 -3.05 -12.82
N VAL A 80 0.28 -1.90 -12.33
CA VAL A 80 -0.47 -1.02 -11.41
C VAL A 80 -1.38 -0.03 -12.13
N LYS A 81 -0.88 0.68 -13.16
CA LYS A 81 -1.61 1.78 -13.81
C LYS A 81 -2.45 1.31 -14.99
N VAL A 82 -1.99 0.31 -15.75
CA VAL A 82 -2.67 -0.13 -16.98
C VAL A 82 -3.59 -1.32 -16.69
N ARG A 83 -3.05 -2.40 -16.12
CA ARG A 83 -3.82 -3.60 -15.79
C ARG A 83 -4.65 -3.47 -14.52
N ARG A 84 -4.37 -2.46 -13.69
CA ARG A 84 -5.06 -2.16 -12.42
C ARG A 84 -5.18 -3.40 -11.53
N ARG A 85 -4.16 -4.26 -11.53
CA ARG A 85 -4.13 -5.46 -10.68
C ARG A 85 -4.00 -5.03 -9.22
N PRO A 86 -4.62 -5.77 -8.27
CA PRO A 86 -4.54 -5.47 -6.85
C PRO A 86 -3.11 -5.27 -6.39
N THR A 87 -2.84 -4.08 -5.85
CA THR A 87 -1.47 -3.70 -5.45
C THR A 87 -1.51 -3.03 -4.08
N TRP A 88 -0.62 -3.43 -3.19
CA TRP A 88 -0.48 -2.84 -1.87
C TRP A 88 0.93 -2.32 -1.62
N GLY A 89 1.08 -1.03 -1.35
CA GLY A 89 2.34 -0.42 -0.94
C GLY A 89 2.38 -0.13 0.56
N THR A 90 3.39 -0.63 1.26
CA THR A 90 3.67 -0.29 2.67
C THR A 90 4.89 0.62 2.77
N CYS A 91 4.80 1.71 3.54
CA CYS A 91 5.86 2.70 3.75
C CYS A 91 6.56 3.15 2.45
N ALA A 92 7.71 2.57 2.09
CA ALA A 92 8.40 2.82 0.82
C ALA A 92 7.52 2.49 -0.40
N GLY A 93 6.71 1.43 -0.33
CA GLY A 93 5.74 1.09 -1.36
C GLY A 93 4.67 2.16 -1.55
N LEU A 94 4.16 2.76 -0.46
CA LEU A 94 3.23 3.89 -0.55
C LEU A 94 3.88 5.08 -1.28
N ILE A 95 5.14 5.38 -0.98
CA ILE A 95 5.88 6.45 -1.68
C ILE A 95 5.97 6.15 -3.18
N LEU A 96 6.28 4.91 -3.57
CA LEU A 96 6.42 4.51 -4.97
C LEU A 96 5.09 4.53 -5.74
N LEU A 97 3.97 4.20 -5.07
CA LEU A 97 2.62 4.19 -5.67
C LEU A 97 1.98 5.58 -5.77
N ALA A 98 2.53 6.59 -5.10
CA ALA A 98 2.03 7.96 -5.18
C ALA A 98 2.26 8.56 -6.59
N GLU A 99 1.29 9.33 -7.08
CA GLU A 99 1.50 10.16 -8.28
C GLU A 99 2.50 11.30 -8.02
N SER A 100 2.69 11.71 -6.76
CA SER A 100 3.65 12.76 -6.41
C SER A 100 4.35 12.50 -5.07
N ALA A 101 5.65 12.77 -4.99
CA ALA A 101 6.43 12.64 -3.75
C ALA A 101 7.40 13.82 -3.52
N ASN A 102 7.42 14.35 -2.30
CA ASN A 102 8.26 15.48 -1.88
C ASN A 102 9.58 15.03 -1.20
N ARG A 103 10.52 15.97 -1.04
CA ARG A 103 11.82 15.80 -0.34
C ARG A 103 12.73 14.74 -0.99
N THR A 104 12.78 14.73 -2.31
CA THR A 104 13.63 13.83 -3.08
C THR A 104 14.99 14.48 -3.34
N LYS A 105 16.07 13.69 -3.25
CA LYS A 105 17.39 14.13 -3.73
C LYS A 105 17.33 14.19 -5.26
N LYS A 106 17.90 15.23 -5.88
CA LYS A 106 17.95 15.37 -7.35
C LYS A 106 18.51 14.08 -7.99
N GLY A 107 17.77 13.51 -8.94
CA GLY A 107 18.26 12.48 -9.87
C GLY A 107 18.22 11.00 -9.42
N GLY A 108 17.48 10.62 -8.38
CA GLY A 108 17.61 9.27 -7.81
C GLY A 108 16.39 8.36 -7.74
N GLN A 109 15.15 8.85 -7.85
CA GLN A 109 13.97 8.03 -7.60
C GLN A 109 12.87 8.29 -8.62
N GLU A 110 12.50 7.26 -9.37
CA GLU A 110 11.30 7.26 -10.18
C GLU A 110 10.12 6.63 -9.42
N LEU A 111 8.91 7.13 -9.68
CA LEU A 111 7.68 6.62 -9.10
C LEU A 111 6.97 5.65 -10.05
N ILE A 112 6.19 4.74 -9.48
CA ILE A 112 5.31 3.83 -10.21
C ILE A 112 3.96 4.52 -10.47
N GLY A 113 3.43 5.21 -9.46
CA GLY A 113 2.10 5.81 -9.51
C GLY A 113 0.97 4.80 -9.31
N GLY A 114 -0.27 5.25 -9.46
CA GLY A 114 -1.48 4.44 -9.26
C GLY A 114 -2.35 4.86 -8.07
N LEU A 115 -1.85 5.74 -7.20
CA LEU A 115 -2.61 6.48 -6.17
C LEU A 115 -2.50 7.99 -6.43
N ASP A 116 -3.63 8.65 -6.64
CA ASP A 116 -3.76 10.10 -6.85
C ASP A 116 -3.55 10.86 -5.53
N VAL A 117 -2.33 10.76 -5.00
CA VAL A 117 -1.91 11.36 -3.74
C VAL A 117 -0.53 11.97 -3.87
N ARG A 118 -0.30 13.02 -3.07
CA ARG A 118 1.03 13.50 -2.78
C ARG A 118 1.50 12.94 -1.45
N VAL A 119 2.67 12.31 -1.46
CA VAL A 119 3.32 11.77 -0.27
C VAL A 119 4.50 12.65 0.17
N ASN A 120 4.55 12.96 1.45
CA ASN A 120 5.69 13.62 2.09
C ASN A 120 6.60 12.57 2.75
N ARG A 121 7.84 12.45 2.27
CA ARG A 121 8.81 11.47 2.79
C ARG A 121 9.35 11.90 4.15
N ASN A 122 9.50 10.91 5.05
CA ASN A 122 10.08 11.10 6.38
C ASN A 122 9.43 12.27 7.12
N HIS A 123 8.10 12.33 7.12
CA HIS A 123 7.35 13.45 7.68
C HIS A 123 7.58 13.58 9.19
N PHE A 124 7.65 12.44 9.88
CA PHE A 124 7.86 12.35 11.33
C PHE A 124 9.32 12.49 11.80
N GLY A 125 10.26 12.81 10.89
CA GLY A 125 11.64 13.20 11.23
C GLY A 125 12.74 12.14 11.02
N ARG A 126 13.81 12.16 11.84
CA ARG A 126 15.07 11.39 11.67
C ARG A 126 14.94 9.94 12.18
N GLN A 127 15.94 9.09 11.89
CA GLN A 127 15.97 7.64 12.22
C GLN A 127 15.68 7.29 13.69
N THR A 128 15.86 8.21 14.63
CA THR A 128 15.62 8.02 16.07
C THR A 128 14.15 8.14 16.51
N GLU A 129 13.23 8.40 15.57
CA GLU A 129 11.82 8.72 15.86
C GLU A 129 10.86 7.62 15.35
N SER A 130 11.27 6.35 15.40
CA SER A 130 10.32 5.24 15.20
C SER A 130 9.37 5.13 16.39
N PHE A 131 8.08 5.00 16.12
CA PHE A 131 7.07 4.87 17.17
C PHE A 131 5.98 3.86 16.80
N GLN A 132 5.18 3.48 17.80
CA GLN A 132 4.00 2.65 17.60
C GLN A 132 2.78 3.42 18.08
N ALA A 133 1.68 3.33 17.35
CA ALA A 133 0.43 3.99 17.72
C ALA A 133 -0.78 3.11 17.40
N PRO A 134 -1.80 3.06 18.28
CA PRO A 134 -3.07 2.42 17.95
C PRO A 134 -3.76 3.21 16.84
N LEU A 135 -4.15 2.52 15.77
CA LEU A 135 -4.88 3.05 14.63
C LEU A 135 -6.29 2.48 14.63
N ASN A 136 -7.30 3.34 14.48
CA ASN A 136 -8.65 2.89 14.20
C ASN A 136 -8.74 2.53 12.71
N LEU A 137 -8.89 1.25 12.38
CA LEU A 137 -9.07 0.71 11.04
C LEU A 137 -10.46 0.05 10.92
N PRO A 138 -11.53 0.84 10.67
CA PRO A 138 -12.90 0.32 10.67
C PRO A 138 -13.13 -0.86 9.70
N PHE A 139 -12.41 -0.88 8.58
CA PHE A 139 -12.51 -1.94 7.57
C PHE A 139 -12.06 -3.33 8.08
N LEU A 140 -11.30 -3.41 9.19
CA LEU A 140 -10.91 -4.70 9.79
C LEU A 140 -12.05 -5.37 10.58
N SER A 141 -13.08 -4.61 10.99
CA SER A 141 -14.21 -5.15 11.73
C SER A 141 -14.98 -6.21 10.93
N GLN A 142 -15.01 -6.07 9.59
CA GLN A 142 -15.69 -6.96 8.66
C GLN A 142 -15.03 -8.35 8.58
N VAL A 143 -13.70 -8.42 8.70
CA VAL A 143 -12.95 -9.69 8.63
C VAL A 143 -13.23 -10.57 9.84
N SER A 144 -13.47 -9.94 10.98
CA SER A 144 -13.62 -10.63 12.27
C SER A 144 -15.03 -11.18 12.48
N GLN A 145 -16.05 -10.68 11.76
CA GLN A 145 -17.43 -11.15 11.87
C GLN A 145 -17.67 -12.52 11.23
N GLN A 146 -16.74 -13.04 10.41
CA GLN A 146 -16.87 -14.38 9.83
C GLN A 146 -16.48 -15.51 10.80
N LYS A 147 -15.96 -15.19 11.99
CA LYS A 147 -15.66 -16.15 13.06
C LYS A 147 -16.50 -15.79 14.27
N ASP A 148 -17.64 -16.48 14.43
CA ASP A 148 -17.96 -17.20 15.66
C ASP A 148 -19.46 -17.55 15.72
N GLY A 149 -19.77 -18.80 15.37
CA GLY A 149 -20.97 -19.51 15.82
C GLY A 149 -20.78 -20.12 17.22
N GLY A 150 -19.89 -19.56 18.06
CA GLY A 150 -19.50 -20.11 19.35
C GLY A 150 -19.21 -19.02 20.37
N SER A 151 -19.88 -19.10 21.51
CA SER A 151 -19.87 -18.19 22.65
C SER A 151 -18.50 -17.65 23.10
N GLY A 152 -18.38 -16.32 23.21
CA GLY A 152 -17.33 -15.64 23.98
C GLY A 152 -17.12 -14.18 23.56
N CYS A 153 -17.45 -13.24 24.43
CA CYS A 153 -17.37 -11.80 24.17
C CYS A 153 -15.96 -11.32 23.76
N SER A 154 -15.80 -10.92 22.51
CA SER A 154 -14.87 -9.85 22.13
C SER A 154 -15.33 -9.23 20.82
N ASP A 155 -15.85 -8.02 20.88
CA ASP A 155 -16.08 -7.21 19.67
C ASP A 155 -14.82 -7.22 18.81
N PRO A 156 -14.93 -7.38 17.48
CA PRO A 156 -13.85 -7.09 16.55
C PRO A 156 -13.26 -5.69 16.78
N SER A 157 -12.20 -5.59 17.56
CA SER A 157 -11.59 -4.29 17.80
C SER A 157 -11.06 -3.74 16.47
N PRO A 158 -11.57 -2.58 15.99
CA PRO A 158 -11.03 -1.95 14.79
C PRO A 158 -9.62 -1.41 15.03
N THR A 159 -9.14 -1.44 16.27
CA THR A 159 -7.81 -1.00 16.63
C THR A 159 -6.75 -1.94 16.10
N PHE A 160 -5.77 -1.38 15.38
CA PHE A 160 -4.58 -2.06 14.88
C PHE A 160 -3.33 -1.30 15.33
N MET A 161 -2.31 -1.98 15.81
CA MET A 161 -1.06 -1.32 16.21
C MET A 161 -0.22 -0.99 14.98
N GLY A 162 -0.18 0.27 14.59
CA GLY A 162 0.67 0.74 13.50
C GLY A 162 2.11 0.94 13.97
N VAL A 163 3.07 0.33 13.28
CA VAL A 163 4.51 0.53 13.48
C VAL A 163 5.02 1.55 12.45
N PHE A 164 5.51 2.70 12.91
CA PHE A 164 5.95 3.81 12.07
C PHE A 164 7.47 3.95 12.16
N ILE A 165 8.18 3.70 11.05
CA ILE A 165 9.64 3.82 10.97
C ILE A 165 9.98 4.77 9.83
N ARG A 166 10.39 6.00 10.17
CA ARG A 166 10.61 7.08 9.19
C ARG A 166 9.42 7.22 8.22
N ALA A 167 8.22 7.07 8.76
CA ALA A 167 7.05 6.86 7.94
C ALA A 167 6.74 8.09 7.05
N PRO A 168 6.33 7.86 5.81
CA PRO A 168 5.73 8.90 4.98
C PRO A 168 4.32 9.25 5.48
N VAL A 169 3.79 10.39 5.05
CA VAL A 169 2.35 10.71 5.18
C VAL A 169 1.77 11.12 3.84
N VAL A 170 0.49 10.86 3.64
CA VAL A 170 -0.24 11.45 2.51
C VAL A 170 -0.56 12.90 2.87
N GLU A 171 0.15 13.82 2.23
CA GLU A 171 0.04 15.27 2.46
C GLU A 171 -1.21 15.85 1.79
N LYS A 172 -1.55 15.33 0.60
CA LYS A 172 -2.65 15.87 -0.22
C LYS A 172 -3.26 14.78 -1.09
N LEU A 173 -4.59 14.79 -1.23
CA LEU A 173 -5.29 14.05 -2.28
C LEU A 173 -5.27 14.88 -3.57
N LEU A 174 -4.91 14.26 -4.68
CA LEU A 174 -4.81 14.90 -5.98
C LEU A 174 -6.08 14.62 -6.79
N PRO A 175 -6.47 15.52 -7.72
CA PRO A 175 -7.52 15.20 -8.67
C PRO A 175 -7.05 14.06 -9.59
N SER A 176 -7.98 13.17 -9.95
CA SER A 176 -7.69 12.15 -10.95
C SER A 176 -7.60 12.81 -12.33
N VAL A 177 -6.44 12.71 -12.95
CA VAL A 177 -6.15 13.25 -14.28
C VAL A 177 -5.53 12.15 -15.14
N ASP A 178 -5.94 12.08 -16.41
CA ASP A 178 -5.43 11.09 -17.35
C ASP A 178 -3.95 11.35 -17.75
N ASP A 179 -3.51 12.60 -17.59
CA ASP A 179 -2.17 13.08 -17.94
C ASP A 179 -1.29 13.29 -16.69
N ILE A 180 -0.06 13.77 -16.88
CA ILE A 180 0.87 14.06 -15.79
C ILE A 180 0.28 15.16 -14.89
N GLN A 181 0.49 15.07 -13.58
CA GLN A 181 0.15 16.12 -12.62
C GLN A 181 1.02 17.38 -12.83
N VAL A 182 0.70 18.20 -13.83
CA VAL A 182 1.50 19.37 -14.26
C VAL A 182 1.71 20.37 -13.12
N GLU A 183 0.72 20.57 -12.26
CA GLU A 183 0.84 21.46 -11.10
C GLU A 183 1.87 20.97 -10.07
N GLU A 184 2.00 19.65 -9.92
CA GLU A 184 2.97 19.02 -9.03
C GLU A 184 4.38 19.11 -9.61
N GLN A 185 4.51 18.94 -10.93
CA GLN A 185 5.80 18.99 -11.61
C GLN A 185 6.46 20.38 -11.53
N ARG A 186 5.65 21.45 -11.41
CA ARG A 186 6.13 22.84 -11.24
C ARG A 186 6.67 23.11 -9.83
N ARG A 187 6.46 22.23 -8.85
CA ARG A 187 6.93 22.42 -7.47
C ARG A 187 8.38 21.97 -7.33
N GLU A 188 9.20 22.82 -6.71
CA GLU A 188 10.59 22.48 -6.41
C GLU A 188 10.69 21.34 -5.39
N GLY A 189 11.53 20.34 -5.66
CA GLY A 189 11.76 19.21 -4.74
C GLY A 189 10.67 18.13 -4.76
N THR A 190 9.78 18.16 -5.75
CA THR A 190 8.72 17.18 -5.99
C THR A 190 9.07 16.30 -7.19
N ILE A 191 8.76 15.00 -7.11
CA ILE A 191 8.83 14.06 -8.23
C ILE A 191 7.41 13.59 -8.53
N VAL A 192 7.07 13.49 -9.82
CA VAL A 192 5.77 13.06 -10.31
C VAL A 192 5.91 11.75 -11.08
N ALA A 193 4.96 10.84 -10.93
CA ALA A 193 4.93 9.60 -11.70
C ALA A 193 4.62 9.89 -13.19
N PRO A 194 5.14 9.09 -14.13
CA PRO A 194 4.81 9.28 -15.54
C PRO A 194 3.34 8.94 -15.79
N SER A 195 2.73 9.63 -16.76
CA SER A 195 1.39 9.26 -17.24
C SER A 195 1.44 7.89 -17.91
N ARG A 196 0.45 7.07 -17.61
CA ARG A 196 0.18 5.82 -18.32
C ARG A 196 -1.31 5.63 -18.45
N HIS A 197 -1.76 5.46 -19.69
CA HIS A 197 -3.16 5.29 -20.00
C HIS A 197 -3.56 3.82 -19.94
N THR A 198 -4.69 3.56 -19.29
CA THR A 198 -5.40 2.29 -19.37
C THR A 198 -6.03 2.16 -20.76
N ARG A 199 -5.63 1.15 -21.55
CA ARG A 199 -6.22 0.89 -22.88
C ARG A 199 -7.52 0.08 -22.82
N ASP A 200 -7.87 -0.44 -21.65
CA ASP A 200 -9.03 -1.31 -21.43
C ASP A 200 -10.21 -0.53 -20.78
N PRO A 201 -11.37 -0.42 -21.44
CA PRO A 201 -12.57 0.23 -20.90
C PRO A 201 -13.04 -0.33 -19.54
N LEU A 202 -12.84 -1.64 -19.29
CA LEU A 202 -13.22 -2.28 -18.03
C LEU A 202 -12.29 -1.85 -16.89
N ALA A 203 -10.99 -1.77 -17.16
CA ALA A 203 -10.02 -1.27 -16.19
C ALA A 203 -10.21 0.24 -15.91
N ARG A 204 -10.75 1.00 -16.87
CA ARG A 204 -11.17 2.39 -16.68
C ARG A 204 -12.42 2.52 -15.81
N SER A 205 -13.42 1.63 -15.98
CA SER A 205 -14.60 1.56 -15.10
C SER A 205 -14.28 1.06 -13.68
N ALA A 206 -13.16 0.35 -13.50
CA ALA A 206 -12.64 -0.06 -12.19
C ALA A 206 -11.81 1.04 -11.50
N MET A 207 -11.53 2.16 -12.19
CA MET A 207 -10.95 3.32 -11.53
C MET A 207 -12.02 3.99 -10.68
N SER A 208 -11.75 4.06 -9.38
CA SER A 208 -12.38 5.09 -8.57
C SER A 208 -11.71 6.42 -8.92
N ASP A 209 -12.49 7.38 -9.39
CA ASP A 209 -12.01 8.77 -9.61
C ASP A 209 -11.60 9.45 -8.29
N HIS A 210 -11.91 8.83 -7.14
CA HIS A 210 -11.60 9.35 -5.82
C HIS A 210 -10.73 8.38 -5.01
N VAL A 211 -9.86 8.97 -4.18
CA VAL A 211 -9.05 8.27 -3.20
C VAL A 211 -9.83 8.19 -1.88
N ASP A 212 -10.06 6.97 -1.40
CA ASP A 212 -10.66 6.70 -0.11
C ASP A 212 -9.61 6.83 1.00
N VAL A 213 -9.88 7.67 2.00
CA VAL A 213 -9.07 7.76 3.21
C VAL A 213 -9.56 6.71 4.20
N LEU A 214 -8.77 5.66 4.38
CA LEU A 214 -9.14 4.52 5.24
C LEU A 214 -8.73 4.69 6.70
N ALA A 215 -7.69 5.49 6.96
CA ALA A 215 -7.24 5.78 8.31
C ALA A 215 -6.47 7.09 8.43
N LYS A 216 -6.62 7.74 9.58
CA LYS A 216 -5.82 8.89 10.00
C LYS A 216 -5.17 8.64 11.36
N LEU A 217 -3.95 9.10 11.53
CA LEU A 217 -3.25 9.15 12.82
C LEU A 217 -3.54 10.50 13.47
N PRO A 218 -4.18 10.55 14.66
CA PRO A 218 -4.41 11.81 15.35
C PRO A 218 -3.08 12.51 15.71
N GLY A 219 -2.98 13.82 15.51
CA GLY A 219 -1.76 14.58 15.82
C GLY A 219 -1.31 14.46 17.29
N ARG A 220 -2.26 14.28 18.22
CA ARG A 220 -1.96 14.00 19.63
C ARG A 220 -1.36 12.60 19.85
N ALA A 221 -1.79 11.59 19.08
CA ALA A 221 -1.25 10.24 19.16
C ALA A 221 0.19 10.20 18.63
N ALA A 222 0.47 10.91 17.54
CA ALA A 222 1.83 11.10 17.04
C ALA A 222 2.74 11.78 18.09
N ARG A 223 2.23 12.83 18.78
CA ARG A 223 2.97 13.54 19.83
C ARG A 223 3.22 12.69 21.08
N LEU A 224 2.25 11.89 21.50
CA LEU A 224 2.40 11.01 22.67
C LEU A 224 3.36 9.84 22.40
N ALA A 225 3.42 9.37 21.15
CA ALA A 225 4.30 8.30 20.74
C ALA A 225 5.75 8.76 20.50
N GLY A 226 5.96 10.05 20.22
CA GLY A 226 7.29 10.68 20.15
C GLY A 226 7.59 11.54 21.36
N THR A 227 8.28 10.99 22.38
CA THR A 227 8.86 11.80 23.46
C THR A 227 9.97 12.71 22.89
N GLY A 228 9.60 13.87 22.33
CA GLY A 228 10.55 14.90 21.89
C GLY A 228 10.38 15.47 20.48
N VAL A 229 9.28 15.20 19.76
CA VAL A 229 9.08 15.75 18.40
C VAL A 229 8.14 16.95 18.43
N ASP A 230 8.60 18.10 17.92
CA ASP A 230 7.76 19.26 17.57
C ASP A 230 6.95 18.93 16.31
N ILE A 231 5.89 18.13 16.47
CA ILE A 231 4.89 17.89 15.44
C ILE A 231 3.94 19.10 15.44
N ASN A 232 3.88 19.84 14.33
CA ASN A 232 2.98 20.99 14.16
C ASN A 232 1.54 20.61 14.55
N ALA A 233 1.14 21.09 15.71
CA ALA A 233 -0.10 20.73 16.41
C ALA A 233 -1.38 21.27 15.76
N GLU A 234 -1.24 22.14 14.77
CA GLU A 234 -2.32 23.01 14.30
C GLU A 234 -3.30 22.33 13.34
N THR A 235 -2.98 21.14 12.82
CA THR A 235 -3.94 20.33 12.07
C THR A 235 -4.63 19.33 13.00
N GLU A 236 -5.72 19.77 13.65
CA GLU A 236 -6.66 18.89 14.38
C GLU A 236 -7.18 17.72 13.50
N ALA A 237 -7.03 17.81 12.18
CA ALA A 237 -7.50 16.85 11.19
C ALA A 237 -6.73 15.50 11.13
N GLY A 238 -5.57 15.38 11.77
CA GLY A 238 -4.74 14.16 11.78
C GLY A 238 -4.07 13.81 10.44
N ASP A 239 -2.99 13.03 10.49
CA ASP A 239 -2.21 12.63 9.31
C ASP A 239 -2.85 11.44 8.59
N ILE A 240 -2.97 11.50 7.27
CA ILE A 240 -3.49 10.37 6.49
C ILE A 240 -2.42 9.28 6.39
N VAL A 241 -2.75 8.09 6.90
CA VAL A 241 -1.81 6.96 7.02
C VAL A 241 -2.26 5.68 6.31
N ALA A 242 -3.51 5.64 5.82
CA ALA A 242 -3.98 4.58 4.93
C ALA A 242 -4.95 5.13 3.89
N VAL A 243 -4.73 4.79 2.63
CA VAL A 243 -5.55 5.21 1.48
C VAL A 243 -5.80 4.07 0.52
N LYS A 244 -6.91 4.10 -0.20
CA LYS A 244 -7.22 3.14 -1.27
C LYS A 244 -7.80 3.88 -2.47
N GLN A 245 -7.44 3.45 -3.68
CA GLN A 245 -8.04 3.93 -4.92
C GLN A 245 -8.26 2.76 -5.86
N GLY A 246 -9.53 2.35 -6.02
CA GLY A 246 -9.88 1.11 -6.73
C GLY A 246 -9.16 -0.10 -6.12
N ASN A 247 -8.29 -0.74 -6.90
CA ASN A 247 -7.52 -1.93 -6.50
C ASN A 247 -6.16 -1.62 -5.86
N VAL A 248 -5.78 -0.33 -5.76
CA VAL A 248 -4.49 0.07 -5.19
C VAL A 248 -4.69 0.52 -3.75
N PHE A 249 -3.92 -0.06 -2.83
CA PHE A 249 -3.95 0.22 -1.40
C PHE A 249 -2.58 0.73 -0.94
N GLY A 250 -2.55 1.73 -0.07
CA GLY A 250 -1.32 2.32 0.43
C GLY A 250 -1.38 2.56 1.94
N THR A 251 -0.34 2.17 2.67
CA THR A 251 -0.21 2.42 4.11
C THR A 251 1.14 3.03 4.45
N SER A 252 1.14 4.01 5.36
CA SER A 252 2.34 4.68 5.85
C SER A 252 3.14 3.85 6.87
N PHE A 253 2.47 2.92 7.54
CA PHE A 253 3.03 2.08 8.60
C PHE A 253 3.42 0.69 8.06
N HIS A 254 4.10 -0.07 8.91
CA HIS A 254 4.64 -1.40 8.65
C HIS A 254 3.80 -2.48 9.37
N PRO A 255 2.67 -2.94 8.80
CA PRO A 255 1.89 -4.02 9.39
C PRO A 255 2.65 -5.34 9.45
N GLU A 256 3.63 -5.54 8.56
CA GLU A 256 4.52 -6.71 8.53
C GLU A 256 5.42 -6.85 9.76
N LEU A 257 5.66 -5.75 10.48
CA LEU A 257 6.42 -5.75 11.73
C LEU A 257 5.56 -6.05 12.96
N THR A 258 4.30 -6.39 12.76
CA THR A 258 3.38 -6.88 13.80
C THR A 258 3.17 -8.38 13.65
N ASP A 259 2.63 -9.03 14.67
CA ASP A 259 2.17 -10.42 14.56
C ASP A 259 0.70 -10.55 14.13
N ASP A 260 0.04 -9.42 13.82
CA ASP A 260 -1.40 -9.33 13.50
C ASP A 260 -1.66 -9.43 11.99
N PRO A 261 -2.18 -10.56 11.49
CA PRO A 261 -2.39 -10.76 10.06
C PRO A 261 -3.71 -10.16 9.55
N ARG A 262 -4.50 -9.46 10.37
CA ARG A 262 -5.87 -9.03 10.00
C ARG A 262 -5.91 -8.13 8.77
N ILE A 263 -4.96 -7.21 8.63
CA ILE A 263 -4.87 -6.34 7.46
C ILE A 263 -4.44 -7.10 6.20
N HIS A 264 -3.55 -8.09 6.32
CA HIS A 264 -3.20 -8.99 5.21
C HIS A 264 -4.40 -9.85 4.80
N ALA A 265 -5.15 -10.37 5.77
CA ALA A 265 -6.35 -11.16 5.52
C ALA A 265 -7.44 -10.33 4.83
N TRP A 266 -7.71 -9.12 5.33
CA TRP A 266 -8.59 -8.16 4.67
C TRP A 266 -8.16 -7.93 3.22
N TRP A 267 -6.87 -7.65 3.00
CA TRP A 267 -6.37 -7.37 1.66
C TRP A 267 -6.47 -8.60 0.73
N LEU A 268 -6.22 -9.82 1.22
CA LEU A 268 -6.43 -11.04 0.44
C LEU A 268 -7.89 -11.22 0.01
N GLN A 269 -8.86 -10.89 0.86
CA GLN A 269 -10.28 -10.88 0.44
C GLN A 269 -10.53 -9.88 -0.68
N GLN A 270 -9.94 -8.67 -0.60
CA GLN A 270 -10.03 -7.68 -1.68
C GLN A 270 -9.39 -8.18 -2.99
N VAL A 271 -8.26 -8.87 -2.90
CA VAL A 271 -7.60 -9.51 -4.05
C VAL A 271 -8.51 -10.55 -4.67
N GLU A 272 -9.10 -11.45 -3.87
CA GLU A 272 -10.00 -12.48 -4.35
C GLU A 272 -11.18 -11.90 -5.11
N GLU A 273 -11.85 -10.89 -4.53
CA GLU A 273 -12.96 -10.20 -5.18
C GLU A 273 -12.56 -9.59 -6.53
N ALA A 274 -11.41 -8.91 -6.58
CA ALA A 274 -10.93 -8.27 -7.81
C ALA A 274 -10.56 -9.30 -8.89
N VAL A 275 -9.92 -10.40 -8.51
CA VAL A 275 -9.52 -11.48 -9.43
C VAL A 275 -10.74 -12.22 -9.97
N VAL A 276 -11.73 -12.51 -9.13
CA VAL A 276 -12.99 -13.14 -9.56
C VAL A 276 -13.72 -12.24 -10.56
N LYS A 277 -13.84 -10.93 -10.27
CA LYS A 277 -14.46 -9.96 -11.19
C LYS A 277 -13.70 -9.88 -12.52
N SER A 278 -12.37 -9.80 -12.48
CA SER A 278 -11.54 -9.73 -13.70
C SER A 278 -11.67 -10.99 -14.56
N ARG A 279 -11.63 -12.18 -13.95
CA ARG A 279 -11.79 -13.46 -14.67
C ARG A 279 -13.19 -13.61 -15.26
N ALA A 280 -14.23 -13.14 -14.57
CA ALA A 280 -15.61 -13.15 -15.06
C ALA A 280 -15.81 -12.21 -16.26
N SER A 281 -15.09 -11.09 -16.33
CA SER A 281 -15.17 -10.15 -17.46
C SER A 281 -14.41 -10.59 -18.71
N GLN A 282 -13.58 -11.63 -18.61
CA GLN A 282 -12.77 -12.18 -19.72
C GLN A 282 -13.39 -13.45 -20.35
N GLN A 283 -14.49 -13.95 -19.80
CA GLN A 283 -15.29 -15.06 -20.34
C GLN A 283 -16.50 -14.53 -21.09
#